data_AF-A0AAC9WI58-F1
#
_entry.id   AF-A0AAC9WI58-F1
#
_cell.length_a   1.000
_cell.length_b   1.000
_cell.length_c   1.000
_cell.angle_alpha   90.00
_cell.angle_beta   90.00
_cell.angle_gamma   90.00
#
_symmetry.space_group_name_H-M   'P 1'
#
loop_
_entity.id
_entity.type
_entity.pdbx_description
1 polymer ?
#
loop_
_entity_poly.entity_id
_entity_poly.type
_entity_poly.pdbx_seq_one_letter_code
_entity_poly.pdbx_strand_id
1 'polypeptide(L)'
;MVVFWGLAAFIAGGLIIISSIFNAQVATKIGAYRSALLNNVLAMITAFFLLIIIYGNFTEEVHRIKEVPLWSLGGGFLTVIIVVGSNKIIPKIPVIYTALLVFTGQLLIGLVLDSIMGRSFEVRRLTGILFILGGLVYNLYIDKKEMKE
;
A
#
# COMPACT_ATOMS: atom_id res chain seq x y z
N MET A 1 -4.92 20.09 -15.44
CA MET A 1 -4.86 18.61 -15.46
C MET A 1 -3.90 18.05 -14.40
N VAL A 2 -2.63 18.47 -14.36
CA VAL A 2 -1.65 17.99 -13.36
C VAL A 2 -2.07 18.25 -11.91
N VAL A 3 -2.56 19.45 -11.61
CA VAL A 3 -3.00 19.83 -10.26
C VAL A 3 -4.15 18.95 -9.77
N PHE A 4 -5.11 18.63 -10.64
CA PHE A 4 -6.25 17.76 -10.31
C PHE A 4 -5.79 16.35 -9.92
N TRP A 5 -4.94 15.73 -10.75
CA TRP A 5 -4.38 14.41 -10.44
C TRP A 5 -3.48 14.41 -9.21
N GLY A 6 -2.76 15.51 -8.97
CA GLY A 6 -1.96 15.70 -7.76
C GLY A 6 -2.83 15.72 -6.49
N LEU A 7 -3.95 16.46 -6.51
CA LEU A 7 -4.90 16.49 -5.40
C LEU A 7 -5.56 15.12 -5.18
N ALA A 8 -5.96 14.44 -6.26
CA ALA A 8 -6.53 13.09 -6.17
C ALA A 8 -5.55 12.09 -5.53
N ALA A 9 -4.28 12.13 -5.93
CA ALA A 9 -3.23 11.27 -5.35
C ALA A 9 -2.99 11.59 -3.86
N PHE A 10 -3.01 12.87 -3.49
CA PHE A 10 -2.86 13.29 -2.10
C PHE A 10 -4.01 12.76 -1.22
N ILE A 11 -5.26 12.91 -1.68
CA ILE A 11 -6.44 12.40 -0.98
C ILE A 11 -6.39 10.87 -0.88
N ALA A 12 -6.03 10.18 -1.97
CA ALA A 12 -5.89 8.73 -1.98
C ALA A 12 -4.85 8.25 -0.95
N GLY A 13 -3.71 8.93 -0.85
CA GLY A 13 -2.68 8.65 0.15
C GLY A 13 -3.21 8.75 1.59
N GLY A 14 -3.96 9.81 1.91
CA GLY A 14 -4.60 9.97 3.21
C GLY A 14 -5.60 8.85 3.52
N LEU A 15 -6.46 8.50 2.55
CA LEU A 15 -7.44 7.43 2.69
C LEU A 15 -6.79 6.06 2.92
N ILE A 16 -5.66 5.78 2.26
CA ILE A 16 -4.90 4.54 2.45
C ILE A 16 -4.43 4.42 3.91
N ILE A 17 -3.91 5.50 4.50
CA ILE A 17 -3.45 5.48 5.90
C ILE A 17 -4.62 5.27 6.86
N ILE A 18 -5.73 6.03 6.69
CA ILE A 18 -6.92 5.90 7.52
C ILE A 18 -7.47 4.47 7.46
N SER A 19 -7.61 3.91 6.25
CA SER A 19 -8.07 2.53 6.05
C SER A 19 -7.16 1.52 6.75
N SER A 20 -5.84 1.71 6.64
CA SER A 20 -4.86 0.82 7.26
C SER A 20 -4.91 0.84 8.79
N ILE A 21 -5.17 2.01 9.38
CA ILE A 21 -5.37 2.14 10.84
C ILE A 21 -6.64 1.40 11.29
N PHE A 22 -7.75 1.56 10.58
CA PHE A 22 -8.99 0.85 10.89
C PHE A 22 -8.81 -0.68 10.77
N ASN A 23 -8.16 -1.16 9.71
CA ASN A 23 -7.86 -2.58 9.53
C ASN A 23 -6.99 -3.14 10.66
N ALA A 24 -5.99 -2.37 11.10
CA ALA A 24 -5.11 -2.73 12.20
C ALA A 24 -5.86 -2.79 13.53
N GLN A 25 -6.79 -1.86 13.80
CA GLN A 25 -7.65 -1.91 14.99
C GLN A 25 -8.60 -3.10 14.99
N VAL A 26 -9.12 -3.51 13.83
CA VAL A 26 -9.88 -4.75 13.72
C VAL A 26 -8.98 -5.96 13.99
N ALA A 27 -7.75 -5.93 13.46
CA ALA A 27 -6.78 -7.01 13.64
C ALA A 27 -6.36 -7.23 15.10
N THR A 28 -6.33 -6.19 15.94
CA THR A 28 -6.06 -6.38 17.39
C THR A 28 -7.18 -7.12 18.10
N LYS A 29 -8.42 -7.08 17.57
CA LYS A 29 -9.59 -7.76 18.17
C LYS A 29 -9.77 -9.20 17.68
N ILE A 30 -9.62 -9.43 16.37
CA ILE A 30 -9.94 -10.74 15.76
C ILE A 30 -8.72 -11.47 15.17
N GLY A 31 -7.53 -10.87 15.23
CA GLY A 31 -6.30 -11.39 14.67
C GLY A 31 -6.02 -10.91 13.23
N ALA A 32 -4.72 -10.83 12.89
CA ALA A 32 -4.25 -10.25 11.63
C ALA A 32 -4.76 -10.98 10.37
N TYR A 33 -4.81 -12.31 10.40
CA TYR A 33 -5.26 -13.11 9.25
C TYR A 33 -6.76 -12.98 9.01
N ARG A 34 -7.58 -13.00 10.08
CA ARG A 34 -9.04 -12.84 9.96
C ARG A 34 -9.40 -11.42 9.53
N SER A 35 -8.71 -10.41 10.07
CA SER A 35 -8.86 -9.02 9.60
C SER A 35 -8.49 -8.87 8.13
N ALA A 36 -7.39 -9.49 7.69
CA ALA A 36 -7.01 -9.47 6.28
C ALA A 36 -8.05 -10.14 5.38
N LEU A 37 -8.59 -11.30 5.79
CA LEU A 37 -9.67 -11.97 5.06
C LEU A 37 -10.90 -11.07 4.94
N LEU A 38 -11.37 -10.49 6.04
CA LEU A 38 -12.52 -9.57 6.03
C LEU A 38 -12.25 -8.36 5.13
N ASN A 39 -11.07 -7.75 5.23
CA ASN A 39 -10.73 -6.60 4.41
C ASN A 39 -10.73 -6.94 2.91
N ASN A 40 -10.14 -8.08 2.52
CA ASN A 40 -10.09 -8.50 1.11
C ASN A 40 -11.48 -8.90 0.58
N VAL A 41 -12.30 -9.59 1.38
CA VAL A 41 -13.67 -9.96 0.99
C VAL A 41 -14.54 -8.72 0.83
N LEU A 42 -14.48 -7.77 1.78
CA LEU A 42 -15.22 -6.53 1.67
C LEU A 42 -14.76 -5.70 0.48
N ALA A 43 -13.45 -5.60 0.23
CA ALA A 43 -12.91 -4.92 -0.95
C ALA A 43 -13.42 -5.56 -2.25
N MET A 44 -13.45 -6.89 -2.33
CA MET A 44 -13.99 -7.62 -3.49
C MET A 44 -15.49 -7.32 -3.69
N ILE A 45 -16.28 -7.37 -2.62
CA ILE A 45 -17.72 -7.07 -2.67
C ILE A 45 -17.95 -5.62 -3.11
N THR A 46 -17.23 -4.66 -2.50
CA THR A 46 -17.34 -3.24 -2.86
C THR A 46 -16.92 -2.99 -4.30
N ALA A 47 -15.82 -3.59 -4.76
CA ALA A 47 -15.37 -3.48 -6.15
C ALA A 47 -16.42 -4.06 -7.12
N PHE A 48 -17.02 -5.20 -6.77
CA PHE A 48 -18.08 -5.81 -7.56
C PHE A 48 -19.32 -4.91 -7.69
N PHE A 49 -19.78 -4.31 -6.58
CA PHE A 49 -20.90 -3.35 -6.63
C PHE A 49 -20.55 -2.08 -7.43
N LEU A 50 -19.33 -1.56 -7.28
CA LEU A 50 -18.87 -0.41 -8.07
C LEU A 50 -18.86 -0.71 -9.56
N LEU A 51 -18.44 -1.91 -9.95
CA LEU A 51 -18.51 -2.36 -11.35
C LEU A 51 -19.95 -2.34 -11.85
N ILE A 52 -20.90 -2.91 -11.09
CA ILE A 52 -22.35 -2.87 -11.38
C ILE A 52 -22.85 -1.45 -11.65
N ILE A 53 -22.51 -0.52 -10.77
CA ILE A 53 -23.00 0.87 -10.85
C ILE A 53 -22.40 1.61 -12.07
N ILE A 54 -21.12 1.38 -12.37
CA ILE A 54 -20.42 2.13 -13.42
C ILE A 54 -20.76 1.61 -14.83
N TYR A 55 -20.79 0.29 -15.03
CA TYR A 55 -20.87 -0.31 -16.36
C TYR A 55 -22.23 -0.94 -16.68
N GLY A 56 -23.03 -1.30 -15.67
CA GLY A 56 -24.35 -1.92 -15.83
C GLY A 56 -24.35 -3.36 -16.40
N ASN A 57 -23.43 -3.69 -17.31
CA ASN A 57 -23.20 -5.02 -17.89
C ASN A 57 -21.69 -5.32 -17.94
N PHE A 58 -21.30 -6.58 -17.70
CA PHE A 58 -19.91 -7.07 -17.59
C PHE A 58 -19.50 -8.04 -18.70
N THR A 59 -20.36 -8.22 -19.72
CA THR A 59 -20.17 -9.30 -20.71
C THR A 59 -18.87 -9.12 -21.49
N GLU A 60 -18.51 -7.89 -21.83
CA GLU A 60 -17.27 -7.54 -22.55
C GLU A 60 -16.03 -7.73 -21.67
N GLU A 61 -16.08 -7.31 -20.41
CA GLU A 61 -14.98 -7.41 -19.44
C GLU A 61 -14.66 -8.86 -19.11
N VAL A 62 -15.68 -9.71 -18.97
CA VAL A 62 -15.53 -11.15 -18.73
C VAL A 62 -14.87 -11.84 -19.92
N HIS A 63 -15.18 -11.44 -21.16
CA HIS A 63 -14.50 -11.98 -22.33
C HIS A 63 -13.01 -11.61 -22.36
N ARG A 64 -12.68 -10.37 -22.01
CA ARG A 64 -11.30 -9.85 -21.98
C ARG A 64 -10.43 -10.45 -20.88
N ILE A 65 -11.01 -11.01 -19.80
CA ILE A 65 -10.23 -11.72 -18.77
C ILE A 65 -9.38 -12.84 -19.36
N LYS A 66 -9.83 -13.49 -20.44
CA LYS A 66 -9.07 -14.56 -21.11
C LYS A 66 -7.77 -14.07 -21.76
N GLU A 67 -7.68 -12.77 -22.05
CA GLU A 67 -6.51 -12.14 -22.66
C GLU A 67 -5.50 -11.65 -21.60
N VAL A 68 -5.89 -11.66 -20.33
CA VAL A 68 -5.07 -11.16 -19.23
C VAL A 68 -4.01 -12.22 -18.84
N PRO A 69 -2.71 -11.86 -18.81
CA PRO A 69 -1.67 -12.79 -18.37
C PRO A 69 -1.90 -13.27 -16.94
N LEU A 70 -1.76 -14.59 -16.71
CA LEU A 70 -2.01 -15.18 -15.38
C LEU A 70 -1.18 -14.55 -14.25
N TRP A 71 0.04 -14.10 -14.54
CA TRP A 71 0.92 -13.48 -13.55
C TRP A 71 0.36 -12.15 -13.01
N SER A 72 -0.42 -11.40 -13.79
CA SER A 72 -0.99 -10.13 -13.33
C SER A 72 -2.12 -10.31 -12.33
N LEU A 73 -2.72 -11.51 -12.27
CA LEU A 73 -3.68 -11.89 -11.23
C LEU A 73 -3.02 -12.08 -9.86
N GLY A 74 -1.68 -12.19 -9.81
CA GLY A 74 -0.90 -12.28 -8.57
C GLY A 74 -1.03 -11.05 -7.65
N GLY A 75 -1.56 -9.93 -8.15
CA GLY A 75 -1.82 -8.74 -7.35
C GLY A 75 -2.72 -8.99 -6.14
N GLY A 76 -3.75 -9.86 -6.28
CA GLY A 76 -4.62 -10.20 -5.16
C GLY A 76 -3.88 -10.90 -4.01
N PHE A 77 -2.93 -11.79 -4.34
CA PHE A 77 -2.10 -12.46 -3.34
C PHE A 77 -1.16 -11.48 -2.63
N LEU A 78 -0.54 -10.56 -3.37
CA LEU A 78 0.30 -9.51 -2.79
C LEU A 78 -0.50 -8.60 -1.85
N THR A 79 -1.74 -8.25 -2.21
CA THR A 79 -2.63 -7.46 -1.34
C THR A 79 -2.85 -8.15 0.01
N VAL A 80 -3.06 -9.47 0.05
CA VAL A 80 -3.21 -10.20 1.31
C VAL A 80 -1.95 -10.09 2.18
N ILE A 81 -0.76 -10.25 1.59
CA ILE A 81 0.52 -10.11 2.30
C ILE A 81 0.67 -8.70 2.89
N ILE A 82 0.39 -7.67 2.08
CA ILE A 82 0.46 -6.27 2.49
C ILE A 82 -0.48 -6.02 3.67
N VAL A 83 -1.74 -6.45 3.59
CA VAL A 83 -2.73 -6.23 4.65
C VAL A 83 -2.35 -6.95 5.94
N VAL A 84 -1.88 -8.21 5.86
CA VAL A 84 -1.43 -8.95 7.05
C VAL A 84 -0.20 -8.27 7.68
N GLY A 85 0.76 -7.84 6.87
CA GLY A 85 1.94 -7.10 7.32
C GLY A 85 1.55 -5.81 8.03
N SER A 86 0.77 -4.96 7.36
CA SER A 86 0.26 -3.70 7.91
C SER A 86 -0.51 -3.91 9.22
N ASN A 87 -1.39 -4.90 9.29
CA ASN A 87 -2.15 -5.24 10.49
C ASN A 87 -1.26 -5.64 11.67
N LYS A 88 -0.08 -6.22 11.42
CA LYS A 88 0.87 -6.61 12.48
C LYS A 88 1.80 -5.48 12.89
N ILE A 89 2.15 -4.58 11.97
CA ILE A 89 3.16 -3.52 12.17
C ILE A 89 2.52 -2.25 12.74
N ILE A 90 1.38 -1.81 12.18
CA ILE A 90 0.73 -0.54 12.56
C ILE A 90 0.42 -0.45 14.05
N PRO A 91 -0.05 -1.50 14.76
CA PRO A 91 -0.28 -1.41 16.20
C PRO A 91 0.98 -1.30 17.06
N LYS A 92 2.18 -1.52 16.48
CA LYS A 92 3.43 -1.67 17.24
C LYS A 92 4.35 -0.45 17.18
N ILE A 93 4.21 0.39 16.15
CA ILE A 93 5.06 1.57 15.96
C ILE A 93 4.19 2.78 15.60
N PRO A 94 4.65 4.00 15.90
CA PRO A 94 3.97 5.22 15.50
C PRO A 94 3.56 5.23 14.02
N VAL A 95 2.37 5.77 13.74
CA VAL A 95 1.76 5.81 12.39
C VAL A 95 2.66 6.54 11.40
N ILE A 96 3.36 7.59 11.84
CA ILE A 96 4.28 8.35 10.99
C ILE A 96 5.45 7.47 10.48
N TYR A 97 5.94 6.56 11.31
CA TYR A 97 7.03 5.65 10.94
C TYR A 97 6.55 4.55 10.00
N THR A 98 5.36 3.99 10.22
CA THR A 98 4.77 3.05 9.26
C THR A 98 4.54 3.72 7.91
N ALA A 99 3.98 4.93 7.87
CA ALA A 99 3.75 5.67 6.64
C ALA A 99 5.06 5.94 5.86
N LEU A 100 6.09 6.42 6.54
CA LEU A 100 7.41 6.68 5.93
C LEU A 100 8.07 5.40 5.41
N LEU A 101 8.03 4.31 6.18
CA LEU A 101 8.59 3.02 5.76
C LEU A 101 7.86 2.45 4.54
N VAL A 102 6.53 2.48 4.54
CA VAL A 102 5.70 2.01 3.42
C VAL A 102 5.98 2.86 2.17
N PHE A 103 5.98 4.19 2.30
CA PHE A 103 6.28 5.09 1.20
C PHE A 103 7.66 4.82 0.61
N THR A 104 8.67 4.67 1.46
CA THR A 104 10.04 4.45 1.02
C THR A 104 10.22 3.07 0.38
N GLY A 105 9.57 2.03 0.93
CA GLY A 105 9.54 0.70 0.33
C GLY A 105 8.88 0.69 -1.05
N GLN A 106 7.78 1.43 -1.23
CA GLN A 106 7.13 1.60 -2.53
C GLN A 106 8.05 2.30 -3.54
N LEU A 107 8.79 3.34 -3.13
CA LEU A 107 9.76 4.00 -3.99
C LEU A 107 10.92 3.08 -4.40
N LEU A 108 11.47 2.29 -3.48
CA LEU A 108 12.53 1.34 -3.77
C LEU A 108 12.08 0.26 -4.75
N ILE A 109 10.94 -0.37 -4.49
CA ILE A 109 10.38 -1.40 -5.37
C ILE A 109 10.04 -0.79 -6.73
N GLY A 110 9.51 0.43 -6.78
CA GLY A 110 9.26 1.15 -8.04
C GLY A 110 10.53 1.34 -8.87
N LEU A 111 11.64 1.73 -8.23
CA LEU A 111 12.94 1.88 -8.90
C LEU A 111 13.49 0.55 -9.43
N VAL A 112 13.32 -0.54 -8.66
CA VAL A 112 13.70 -1.90 -9.08
C VAL A 112 12.86 -2.34 -10.29
N LEU A 113 11.55 -2.14 -10.23
CA LEU A 113 10.64 -2.49 -11.33
C LEU A 113 10.91 -1.68 -12.59
N ASP A 114 11.17 -0.37 -12.46
CA ASP A 114 11.57 0.47 -13.59
C ASP A 114 12.81 -0.10 -14.29
N SER A 115 13.80 -0.57 -13.52
CA SER A 115 15.02 -1.18 -14.06
C SER A 115 14.76 -2.50 -14.78
N ILE A 116 13.91 -3.35 -14.21
CA ILE A 116 13.50 -4.62 -14.85
C ILE A 116 12.75 -4.35 -16.16
N MET A 117 11.97 -3.27 -16.22
CA MET A 117 11.24 -2.84 -17.42
C MET A 117 12.14 -2.11 -18.45
N GLY A 118 13.46 -2.08 -18.25
CA GLY A 118 14.41 -1.45 -19.16
C GLY A 118 14.41 0.08 -19.12
N ARG A 119 13.79 0.70 -18.11
CA ARG A 119 13.85 2.16 -17.90
C ARG A 119 15.16 2.53 -17.20
N SER A 120 15.60 3.77 -17.39
CA SER A 120 16.85 4.26 -16.81
C SER A 120 16.78 4.26 -15.28
N PHE A 121 17.74 3.59 -14.63
CA PHE A 121 17.93 3.66 -13.19
C PHE A 121 18.48 5.04 -12.80
N GLU A 122 17.66 5.89 -12.18
CA GLU A 122 18.11 7.19 -11.69
C GLU A 122 18.73 7.09 -10.29
N VAL A 123 20.06 7.18 -10.22
CA VAL A 123 20.84 7.22 -8.97
C VAL A 123 20.34 8.33 -8.02
N ARG A 124 19.85 9.45 -8.56
CA ARG A 124 19.28 10.57 -7.79
C ARG A 124 18.06 10.15 -6.94
N ARG A 125 17.23 9.23 -7.46
CA ARG A 125 16.07 8.71 -6.71
C ARG A 125 16.54 7.82 -5.56
N LEU A 126 17.55 6.98 -5.81
CA LEU A 126 18.15 6.14 -4.78
C LEU A 126 18.74 6.98 -3.64
N THR A 127 19.48 8.05 -3.96
CA THR A 127 20.03 8.93 -2.91
C THR A 127 18.93 9.59 -2.08
N GLY A 128 17.85 10.06 -2.71
CA GLY A 128 16.71 10.64 -1.98
C GLY A 128 16.05 9.64 -1.02
N ILE A 129 15.90 8.39 -1.47
CA ILE A 129 15.41 7.31 -0.61
C ILE A 129 16.34 7.06 0.58
N LEU A 130 17.66 6.99 0.36
CA LEU A 130 18.63 6.81 1.44
C LEU A 130 18.59 7.95 2.46
N PHE A 131 18.37 9.20 2.02
CA PHE A 131 18.16 10.34 2.91
C PHE A 131 16.91 10.17 3.77
N ILE A 132 15.78 9.73 3.20
CA ILE A 132 14.54 9.49 3.96
C ILE A 132 14.76 8.39 5.01
N LEU A 133 15.40 7.28 4.63
CA LEU A 133 15.72 6.19 5.56
C LEU A 133 16.67 6.64 6.66
N GLY A 134 17.70 7.42 6.33
CA GLY A 134 18.64 7.98 7.29
C GLY A 134 17.94 8.89 8.31
N GLY A 135 17.08 9.80 7.83
CA GLY A 135 16.28 10.67 8.68
C GLY A 135 15.33 9.89 9.60
N LEU A 136 14.70 8.83 9.08
CA LEU A 136 13.85 7.94 9.87
C LEU A 136 14.62 7.22 10.98
N VAL A 137 15.77 6.63 10.66
CA VAL A 137 16.63 5.94 11.64
C VAL A 137 17.12 6.89 12.72
N TYR A 138 17.49 8.11 12.34
CA TYR A 138 17.88 9.16 13.27
C TYR A 138 16.74 9.52 14.23
N ASN A 139 15.52 9.68 13.70
CA ASN A 139 14.35 10.01 14.52
C ASN A 139 14.01 8.88 15.51
N LEU A 140 14.03 7.63 15.04
CA LEU A 140 13.84 6.45 15.88
C LEU A 140 14.90 6.32 17.00
N TYR A 141 16.13 6.77 16.73
CA TYR A 141 17.20 6.77 17.73
C TYR A 141 16.95 7.81 18.84
N ILE A 142 16.47 9.01 18.48
CA ILE A 142 16.09 10.06 19.44
C ILE A 142 14.93 9.61 20.30
N ASP A 143 13.83 9.16 19.69
CA ASP A 143 12.64 8.69 20.42
C ASP A 143 12.99 7.60 21.43
N LYS A 144 13.87 6.66 21.06
CA LYS A 144 14.32 5.59 21.95
C LYS A 144 15.15 6.12 23.13
N LYS A 145 15.87 7.22 22.93
CA LYS A 145 16.67 7.86 23.99
C LYS A 145 15.75 8.60 24.97
N GLU A 146 14.76 9.32 24.47
CA GLU A 146 13.75 10.02 25.29
C GLU A 146 12.90 9.06 26.15
N MET A 147 12.59 7.85 25.65
CA MET A 147 11.86 6.84 26.44
C MET A 147 12.69 6.15 27.53
N LYS A 148 14.01 6.36 27.57
CA LYS A 148 14.93 5.74 28.54
C LYS A 148 15.36 6.67 29.67
N GLU A 149 15.16 7.98 29.51
CA GLU A 149 15.31 8.98 30.57
C GLU A 149 13.99 9.13 31.34
#